data_AF-A0A8H3DQV5-F1
#
_entry.id   AF-A0A8H3DQV5-F1
#
_cell.length_a   1.000
_cell.length_b   1.000
_cell.length_c   1.000
_cell.angle_alpha   90.00
_cell.angle_beta   90.00
_cell.angle_gamma   90.00
#
_symmetry.space_group_name_H-M   'P 1'
#
loop_
_entity.id
_entity.type
_entity.pdbx_description
1 polymer ?
#
loop_
_entity_poly.entity_id
_entity_poly.type
_entity_poly.pdbx_seq_one_letter_code
_entity_poly.pdbx_strand_id
1 'polypeptide(L)'
;MDHMPTFNRHCLARRFNNGNVANGMIGNMQGSLYSQTAVSTLMRRTDYINFSNNIEEGLHDVIHNVVAGDMATAFSPNDALFFLHHQQIDRLWAQWQGRNTTRLQDYRGNTVQGQGPTDGTFYPLAKLTDRLPVQGIRGTADVTVADVMDTTSDKLCYVYDK
;
A
#
# COMPACT_ATOMS: atom_id res chain seq x y z
N MET A 1 4.40 27.42 6.26
CA MET A 1 5.81 27.48 5.83
C MET A 1 5.98 26.40 4.78
N ASP A 2 6.12 26.78 3.51
CA ASP A 2 6.33 25.86 2.41
C ASP A 2 7.68 25.14 2.56
N HIS A 3 7.65 23.89 3.03
CA HIS A 3 8.78 22.98 2.84
C HIS A 3 8.76 22.53 1.37
N MET A 4 9.38 23.34 0.50
CA MET A 4 9.79 22.87 -0.81
C MET A 4 10.69 21.64 -0.59
N PRO A 5 10.35 20.46 -1.15
CA PRO A 5 11.19 19.28 -0.98
C PRO A 5 12.59 19.59 -1.51
N THR A 6 13.60 19.37 -0.68
CA THR A 6 14.99 19.60 -1.07
C THR A 6 15.38 18.56 -2.13
N PHE A 7 15.69 19.04 -3.33
CA PHE A 7 16.12 18.18 -4.43
C PHE A 7 17.50 17.59 -4.11
N ASN A 8 17.54 16.33 -3.69
CA ASN A 8 18.77 15.61 -3.43
C ASN A 8 19.09 14.72 -4.64
N ARG A 9 20.07 15.13 -5.46
CA ARG A 9 20.51 14.31 -6.60
C ARG A 9 21.42 13.19 -6.10
N HIS A 10 21.00 11.95 -6.28
CA HIS A 10 21.82 10.76 -6.02
C HIS A 10 21.52 9.67 -7.05
N CYS A 11 22.32 8.60 -7.04
CA CYS A 11 22.00 7.38 -7.78
C CYS A 11 20.88 6.62 -7.06
N LEU A 12 20.04 5.89 -7.80
CA LEU A 12 19.09 4.93 -7.22
C LEU A 12 19.82 4.01 -6.24
N ALA A 13 19.34 3.94 -5.00
CA ALA A 13 19.99 3.17 -3.95
C ALA A 13 19.12 1.99 -3.51
N ARG A 14 19.75 0.81 -3.41
CA ARG A 14 19.21 -0.39 -2.77
C ARG A 14 20.22 -0.89 -1.75
N ARG A 15 19.74 -1.40 -0.62
CA ARG A 15 20.59 -1.95 0.44
C ARG A 15 19.93 -3.18 1.06
N PHE A 16 19.91 -4.26 0.28
CA PHE A 16 19.31 -5.52 0.70
C PHE A 16 19.78 -5.93 2.10
N ASN A 17 18.84 -6.25 2.97
CA ASN A 17 19.10 -6.55 4.38
C ASN A 17 18.05 -7.50 4.96
N ASN A 18 18.19 -7.86 6.24
CA ASN A 18 17.28 -8.76 6.95
C ASN A 18 16.23 -8.03 7.81
N GLY A 19 15.65 -6.94 7.31
CA GLY A 19 14.68 -6.08 8.02
C GLY A 19 15.30 -5.02 8.93
N ASN A 20 16.62 -4.83 8.84
CA ASN A 20 17.34 -3.84 9.62
C ASN A 20 18.58 -3.36 8.86
N VAL A 21 18.56 -2.12 8.39
CA VAL A 21 19.67 -1.49 7.66
C VAL A 21 20.93 -1.27 8.50
N ALA A 22 20.84 -1.32 9.84
CA ALA A 22 21.99 -1.25 10.73
C ALA A 22 22.82 -2.54 10.71
N ASN A 23 22.20 -3.67 10.38
CA ASN A 23 22.87 -4.96 10.31
C ASN A 23 23.14 -5.32 8.84
N GLY A 24 24.40 -5.26 8.41
CA GLY A 24 24.80 -5.52 7.02
C GLY A 24 24.64 -6.98 6.55
N MET A 25 24.07 -7.86 7.37
CA MET A 25 23.72 -9.22 6.97
C MET A 25 22.40 -9.22 6.18
N ILE A 26 22.44 -9.75 4.96
CA ILE A 26 21.25 -9.96 4.11
C ILE A 26 20.31 -11.03 4.72
N GLY A 27 20.88 -12.04 5.39
CA GLY A 27 20.10 -13.11 6.02
C GLY A 27 19.19 -13.82 5.02
N ASN A 28 17.92 -14.03 5.41
CA ASN A 28 16.88 -14.58 4.55
C ASN A 28 15.92 -13.51 4.04
N MET A 29 16.30 -12.22 4.15
CA MET A 29 15.48 -11.06 3.83
C MET A 29 14.09 -11.14 4.47
N GLN A 30 13.98 -11.68 5.70
CA GLN A 30 12.72 -11.92 6.40
C GLN A 30 11.67 -12.72 5.61
N GLY A 31 12.10 -13.65 4.75
CA GLY A 31 11.24 -14.42 3.84
C GLY A 31 10.01 -15.10 4.46
N SER A 32 10.04 -15.42 5.75
CA SER A 32 8.86 -15.97 6.45
C SER A 32 7.68 -14.99 6.50
N LEU A 33 7.94 -13.68 6.54
CA LEU A 33 6.92 -12.63 6.72
C LEU A 33 6.12 -12.32 5.45
N TYR A 34 6.61 -12.71 4.27
CA TYR A 34 5.89 -12.64 2.99
C TYR A 34 5.80 -14.00 2.30
N SER A 35 5.90 -15.08 3.08
CA SER A 35 5.68 -16.44 2.62
C SER A 35 4.21 -16.70 2.26
N GLN A 36 3.94 -17.81 1.56
CA GLN A 36 2.56 -18.25 1.31
C GLN A 36 1.73 -18.42 2.60
N THR A 37 2.35 -18.84 3.71
CA THR A 37 1.70 -18.94 5.02
C THR A 37 1.30 -17.57 5.56
N ALA A 38 2.16 -16.56 5.42
CA ALA A 38 1.88 -15.19 5.81
C ALA A 38 0.72 -14.61 4.98
N VAL A 39 0.79 -14.76 3.65
CA VAL A 39 -0.31 -14.38 2.73
C VAL A 39 -1.61 -15.07 3.14
N SER A 40 -1.58 -16.38 3.37
CA SER A 40 -2.79 -17.15 3.72
C SER A 40 -3.38 -16.77 5.07
N THR A 41 -2.55 -16.22 5.98
CA THR A 41 -2.99 -15.69 7.27
C THR A 41 -3.64 -14.32 7.10
N LEU A 42 -3.01 -13.42 6.33
CA LEU A 42 -3.60 -12.13 5.94
C LEU A 42 -4.96 -12.32 5.27
N MET A 43 -5.07 -13.24 4.31
CA MET A 43 -6.28 -13.43 3.52
C MET A 43 -7.48 -14.01 4.32
N ARG A 44 -7.27 -14.39 5.59
CA ARG A 44 -8.33 -14.81 6.52
C ARG A 44 -9.00 -13.64 7.26
N ARG A 45 -8.45 -12.43 7.19
CA ARG A 45 -9.08 -11.25 7.82
C ARG A 45 -10.43 -10.98 7.16
N THR A 46 -11.47 -10.84 7.97
CA THR A 46 -12.84 -10.62 7.47
C THR A 46 -13.20 -9.15 7.38
N ASP A 47 -12.68 -8.36 8.33
CA ASP A 47 -12.88 -6.94 8.51
C ASP A 47 -11.83 -6.10 7.75
N TYR A 48 -12.28 -4.99 7.16
CA TYR A 48 -11.44 -4.09 6.36
C TYR A 48 -10.27 -3.50 7.14
N ILE A 49 -10.52 -2.93 8.33
CA ILE A 49 -9.48 -2.26 9.12
C ILE A 49 -8.37 -3.24 9.48
N ASN A 50 -8.76 -4.46 9.87
CA ASN A 50 -7.79 -5.51 10.13
C ASN A 50 -7.04 -5.93 8.88
N PHE A 51 -7.71 -6.10 7.74
CA PHE A 51 -7.03 -6.44 6.49
C PHE A 51 -6.05 -5.35 6.06
N SER A 52 -6.50 -4.08 5.98
CA SER A 52 -5.70 -2.93 5.53
C SER A 52 -4.48 -2.72 6.43
N ASN A 53 -4.65 -2.77 7.75
CA ASN A 53 -3.52 -2.57 8.66
C ASN A 53 -2.54 -3.75 8.60
N ASN A 54 -3.03 -4.99 8.50
CA ASN A 54 -2.15 -6.16 8.47
C ASN A 54 -1.39 -6.29 7.14
N ILE A 55 -1.95 -5.83 6.00
CA ILE A 55 -1.21 -5.82 4.74
C ILE A 55 -0.16 -4.70 4.74
N GLU A 56 -0.53 -3.50 5.22
CA GLU A 56 0.33 -2.31 5.30
C GLU A 56 1.54 -2.52 6.23
N GLU A 57 1.29 -2.90 7.49
CA GLU A 57 2.32 -3.13 8.51
C GLU A 57 3.04 -4.48 8.34
N GLY A 58 2.50 -5.34 7.48
CA GLY A 58 3.02 -6.68 7.22
C GLY A 58 3.83 -6.73 5.94
N LEU A 59 3.25 -7.38 4.92
CA LEU A 59 3.96 -7.72 3.70
C LEU A 59 4.39 -6.47 2.91
N HIS A 60 3.61 -5.38 3.00
CA HIS A 60 3.97 -4.11 2.38
C HIS A 60 5.24 -3.52 2.99
N ASP A 61 5.23 -3.23 4.29
CA ASP A 61 6.36 -2.59 5.00
C ASP A 61 7.62 -3.46 4.99
N VAL A 62 7.49 -4.79 5.15
CA VAL A 62 8.66 -5.69 5.15
C VAL A 62 9.44 -5.59 3.83
N ILE A 63 8.77 -5.57 2.67
CA ILE A 63 9.46 -5.51 1.37
C ILE A 63 10.14 -4.15 1.17
N HIS A 64 9.50 -3.05 1.55
CA HIS A 64 10.13 -1.72 1.56
C HIS A 64 11.44 -1.72 2.37
N ASN A 65 11.40 -2.31 3.57
CA ASN A 65 12.54 -2.34 4.48
C ASN A 65 13.65 -3.31 4.08
N VAL A 66 13.33 -4.48 3.51
CA VAL A 66 14.37 -5.45 3.10
C VAL A 66 15.09 -5.02 1.82
N VAL A 67 14.43 -4.30 0.89
CA VAL A 67 15.12 -3.70 -0.27
C VAL A 67 15.93 -2.47 0.15
N ALA A 68 15.36 -1.65 1.04
CA ALA A 68 15.95 -0.42 1.59
C ALA A 68 16.49 0.55 0.53
N GLY A 69 17.34 1.49 0.95
CA GLY A 69 17.71 2.64 0.12
C GLY A 69 16.48 3.49 -0.15
N ASP A 70 16.20 3.79 -1.42
CA ASP A 70 15.05 4.61 -1.78
C ASP A 70 13.73 3.90 -1.44
N MET A 71 13.69 2.56 -1.54
CA MET A 71 12.52 1.73 -1.23
C MET A 71 12.06 1.82 0.23
N ALA A 72 12.90 2.22 1.19
CA ALA A 72 12.51 2.35 2.60
C ALA A 72 12.08 3.79 2.98
N THR A 73 11.84 4.66 2.00
CA THR A 73 11.49 6.07 2.24
C THR A 73 10.21 6.46 1.50
N ALA A 74 9.74 7.69 1.73
CA ALA A 74 8.65 8.28 0.95
C ALA A 74 8.97 8.42 -0.55
N PHE A 75 10.24 8.24 -0.94
CA PHE A 75 10.71 8.26 -2.33
C PHE A 75 10.81 6.85 -2.94
N SER A 76 10.20 5.83 -2.32
CA SER A 76 10.18 4.47 -2.85
C SER A 76 9.70 4.34 -4.31
N PRO A 77 8.78 5.19 -4.83
CA PRO A 77 8.41 5.15 -6.26
C PRO A 77 9.55 5.48 -7.25
N ASN A 78 10.70 6.00 -6.78
CA ASN A 78 11.88 6.18 -7.62
C ASN A 78 12.50 4.84 -8.06
N ASP A 79 12.27 3.76 -7.31
CA ASP A 79 12.69 2.41 -7.67
C ASP A 79 11.59 1.72 -8.48
N ALA A 80 11.92 1.17 -9.66
CA ALA A 80 10.96 0.43 -10.47
C ALA A 80 10.35 -0.79 -9.76
N LEU A 81 11.04 -1.35 -8.74
CA LEU A 81 10.50 -2.44 -7.91
C LEU A 81 9.25 -2.02 -7.12
N PHE A 82 9.07 -0.73 -6.84
CA PHE A 82 7.86 -0.20 -6.20
C PHE A 82 6.59 -0.65 -6.92
N PHE A 83 6.57 -0.52 -8.25
CA PHE A 83 5.37 -0.83 -9.04
C PHE A 83 5.07 -2.32 -9.04
N LEU A 84 6.10 -3.17 -9.09
CA LEU A 84 5.91 -4.63 -8.99
C LEU A 84 5.42 -5.04 -7.59
N HIS A 85 5.97 -4.44 -6.54
CA HIS A 85 5.54 -4.65 -5.16
C HIS A 85 4.08 -4.24 -4.96
N HIS A 86 3.73 -3.01 -5.34
CA HIS A 86 2.36 -2.50 -5.21
C HIS A 86 1.36 -3.22 -6.12
N GLN A 87 1.78 -3.78 -7.26
CA GLN A 87 0.94 -4.67 -8.06
C GLN A 87 0.55 -5.94 -7.27
N GLN A 88 1.47 -6.51 -6.50
CA GLN A 88 1.15 -7.65 -5.64
C GLN A 88 0.26 -7.26 -4.45
N ILE A 89 0.44 -6.06 -3.87
CA ILE A 89 -0.46 -5.52 -2.83
C ILE A 89 -1.87 -5.36 -3.39
N ASP A 90 -2.01 -4.75 -4.57
CA ASP A 90 -3.28 -4.56 -5.26
C ASP A 90 -3.92 -5.91 -5.63
N ARG A 91 -3.15 -6.89 -6.12
CA ARG A 91 -3.63 -8.26 -6.36
C ARG A 91 -4.22 -8.89 -5.10
N LEU A 92 -3.56 -8.76 -3.94
CA LEU A 92 -4.07 -9.30 -2.69
C LEU A 92 -5.33 -8.57 -2.23
N TRP A 93 -5.42 -7.26 -2.44
CA TRP A 93 -6.61 -6.47 -2.16
C TRP A 93 -7.79 -6.90 -3.04
N ALA A 94 -7.61 -6.99 -4.35
CA ALA A 94 -8.62 -7.46 -5.30
C ALA A 94 -9.09 -8.88 -4.97
N GLN A 95 -8.17 -9.79 -4.64
CA GLN A 95 -8.50 -11.15 -4.18
C GLN A 95 -9.29 -11.15 -2.87
N TRP A 96 -9.00 -10.22 -1.95
CA TRP A 96 -9.71 -10.11 -0.69
C TRP A 96 -11.13 -9.58 -0.94
N GLN A 97 -11.29 -8.57 -1.79
CA GLN A 97 -12.60 -8.05 -2.18
C GLN A 97 -13.45 -9.13 -2.86
N GLY A 98 -12.88 -9.90 -3.80
CA GLY A 98 -13.59 -10.96 -4.52
C GLY A 98 -14.10 -12.14 -3.67
N ARG A 99 -13.72 -12.23 -2.39
CA ARG A 99 -14.23 -13.25 -1.46
C ARG A 99 -15.60 -12.92 -0.86
N ASN A 100 -16.07 -11.68 -0.97
CA ASN A 100 -17.38 -11.28 -0.49
C ASN A 100 -17.88 -10.06 -1.29
N THR A 101 -19.09 -10.17 -1.84
CA THR A 101 -19.71 -9.15 -2.69
C THR A 101 -19.88 -7.78 -2.01
N THR A 102 -19.90 -7.71 -0.67
CA THR A 102 -19.99 -6.43 0.05
C THR A 102 -18.68 -5.66 0.10
N ARG A 103 -17.53 -6.32 -0.17
CA ARG A 103 -16.20 -5.75 0.09
C ARG A 103 -15.76 -4.67 -0.89
N LEU A 104 -16.42 -4.55 -2.04
CA LEU A 104 -16.23 -3.39 -2.92
C LEU A 104 -16.69 -2.08 -2.25
N GLN A 105 -17.53 -2.17 -1.20
CA GLN A 105 -17.98 -1.03 -0.41
C GLN A 105 -17.27 -0.93 0.95
N ASP A 106 -16.34 -1.84 1.25
CA ASP A 106 -15.58 -1.83 2.49
C ASP A 106 -14.39 -0.88 2.38
N TYR A 107 -14.61 0.37 2.79
CA TYR A 107 -13.58 1.40 2.94
C TYR A 107 -13.94 2.31 4.11
N ARG A 108 -13.09 2.35 5.13
CA ARG A 108 -13.28 3.12 6.38
C ARG A 108 -11.96 3.30 7.10
N GLY A 109 -11.91 4.14 8.12
CA GLY A 109 -10.74 4.30 8.96
C GLY A 109 -10.32 5.75 9.08
N ASN A 110 -9.07 5.96 9.49
CA ASN A 110 -8.46 7.27 9.60
C ASN A 110 -8.12 7.86 8.23
N THR A 111 -8.17 9.19 8.12
CA THR A 111 -7.67 9.93 6.95
C THR A 111 -6.26 10.48 7.18
N VAL A 112 -5.81 10.51 8.44
CA VAL A 112 -4.49 11.00 8.85
C VAL A 112 -3.75 9.91 9.64
N GLN A 113 -2.45 9.75 9.38
CA GLN A 113 -1.62 8.79 10.10
C GLN A 113 -1.61 9.10 11.61
N GLY A 114 -1.76 8.06 12.44
CA GLY A 114 -1.80 8.17 13.91
C GLY A 114 -3.17 8.49 14.51
N GLN A 115 -4.19 8.80 13.69
CA GLN A 115 -5.58 8.89 14.13
C GLN A 115 -6.19 7.49 14.32
N GLY A 116 -7.01 7.31 15.37
CA GLY A 116 -7.74 6.06 15.58
C GLY A 116 -8.77 5.79 14.45
N PRO A 117 -8.97 4.54 14.02
CA PRO A 117 -9.78 4.22 12.84
C PRO A 117 -11.30 4.50 13.02
N THR A 118 -11.73 4.82 14.25
CA THR A 118 -13.11 5.19 14.58
C THR A 118 -13.21 6.57 15.22
N ASP A 119 -12.09 7.28 15.39
CA ASP A 119 -12.05 8.58 16.04
C ASP A 119 -12.14 9.71 15.01
N GLY A 120 -13.35 10.18 14.73
CA GLY A 120 -13.61 11.29 13.81
C GLY A 120 -13.59 12.67 14.45
N THR A 121 -13.04 12.85 15.65
CA THR A 121 -13.18 14.10 16.43
C THR A 121 -12.38 15.27 15.84
N PHE A 122 -11.14 15.03 15.41
CA PHE A 122 -10.24 16.06 14.86
C PHE A 122 -10.18 16.06 13.33
N TYR A 123 -10.18 14.86 12.72
CA TYR A 123 -10.16 14.67 11.27
C TYR A 123 -11.32 13.75 10.86
N PRO A 124 -11.98 13.99 9.71
CA PRO A 124 -13.05 13.12 9.26
C PRO A 124 -12.55 11.69 9.01
N LEU A 125 -13.41 10.70 9.26
CA LEU A 125 -13.13 9.31 8.87
C LEU A 125 -13.25 9.14 7.35
N ALA A 126 -12.49 8.19 6.83
CA ALA A 126 -12.38 7.91 5.41
C ALA A 126 -13.71 7.40 4.83
N LYS A 127 -14.05 7.85 3.62
CA LYS A 127 -15.29 7.55 2.90
C LYS A 127 -15.03 7.25 1.44
N LEU A 128 -15.92 6.45 0.84
CA LEU A 128 -15.90 6.17 -0.59
C LEU A 128 -16.03 7.42 -1.47
N THR A 129 -16.64 8.49 -0.95
CA THR A 129 -16.80 9.77 -1.64
C THR A 129 -15.57 10.69 -1.55
N ASP A 130 -14.54 10.29 -0.79
CA ASP A 130 -13.33 11.10 -0.65
C ASP A 130 -12.62 11.18 -2.00
N ARG A 131 -12.10 12.37 -2.31
CA ARG A 131 -11.32 12.59 -3.54
C ARG A 131 -9.91 12.05 -3.34
N LEU A 132 -9.47 11.23 -4.29
CA LEU A 132 -8.09 10.77 -4.41
C LEU A 132 -7.34 11.70 -5.38
N PRO A 133 -6.45 12.58 -4.87
CA PRO A 133 -5.70 13.48 -5.73
C PRO A 133 -4.63 12.69 -6.50
N VAL A 134 -4.78 12.61 -7.82
CA VAL A 134 -3.78 11.98 -8.70
C VAL A 134 -2.75 12.99 -9.22
N GLN A 135 -2.86 14.24 -8.77
CA GLN A 135 -1.96 15.36 -9.06
C GLN A 135 -1.66 15.55 -10.56
N GLY A 136 -2.63 15.23 -11.41
CA GLY A 136 -2.49 15.37 -12.86
C GLY A 136 -1.45 14.43 -13.48
N ILE A 137 -1.06 13.33 -12.82
CA ILE A 137 -0.15 12.32 -13.39
C ILE A 137 -0.70 11.90 -14.76
N ARG A 138 0.06 12.20 -15.81
CA ARG A 138 -0.31 11.95 -17.22
C ARG A 138 -1.65 12.56 -17.65
N GLY A 139 -2.04 13.69 -17.07
CA GLY A 139 -3.31 14.37 -17.37
C GLY A 139 -4.53 13.67 -16.78
N THR A 140 -4.34 12.73 -15.84
CA THR A 140 -5.45 12.04 -15.17
C THR A 140 -6.17 13.03 -14.24
N ALA A 141 -7.48 13.11 -14.36
CA ALA A 141 -8.30 13.87 -13.41
C ALA A 141 -8.41 13.12 -12.08
N ASP A 142 -8.53 13.86 -10.98
CA ASP A 142 -8.78 13.23 -9.68
C ASP A 142 -10.07 12.40 -9.73
N VAL A 143 -10.03 11.27 -9.04
CA VAL A 143 -11.15 10.34 -8.91
C VAL A 143 -11.63 10.33 -7.46
N THR A 144 -12.76 9.69 -7.20
CA THR A 144 -13.16 9.33 -5.84
C THR A 144 -12.57 7.98 -5.44
N VAL A 145 -12.59 7.63 -4.16
CA VAL A 145 -12.26 6.27 -3.74
C VAL A 145 -13.19 5.25 -4.41
N ALA A 146 -14.51 5.54 -4.47
CA ALA A 146 -15.51 4.68 -5.08
C ALA A 146 -15.18 4.30 -6.54
N ASP A 147 -14.62 5.24 -7.30
CA ASP A 147 -14.23 5.05 -8.70
C ASP A 147 -13.17 3.93 -8.88
N VAL A 148 -12.36 3.67 -7.86
CA VAL A 148 -11.21 2.76 -7.93
C VAL A 148 -11.32 1.54 -7.02
N MET A 149 -12.48 1.30 -6.40
CA MET A 149 -12.68 0.13 -5.55
C MET A 149 -12.81 -1.18 -6.34
N ASP A 150 -13.19 -1.13 -7.61
CA ASP A 150 -13.43 -2.30 -8.46
C ASP A 150 -12.50 -2.25 -9.69
N THR A 151 -11.66 -3.28 -9.85
CA THR A 151 -10.71 -3.40 -10.96
C THR A 151 -11.37 -3.59 -12.33
N THR A 152 -12.69 -3.81 -12.34
CA THR A 152 -13.53 -4.00 -13.52
C THR A 152 -14.63 -2.93 -13.66
N SER A 153 -14.47 -1.79 -13.00
CA SER A 153 -15.38 -0.63 -13.10
C SER A 153 -15.26 0.12 -14.43
N ASP A 154 -16.02 1.21 -14.59
CA ASP A 154 -15.87 2.10 -15.75
C ASP A 154 -14.50 2.83 -15.79
N LYS A 155 -13.79 2.89 -14.66
CA LYS A 155 -12.49 3.59 -14.54
C LYS A 155 -11.30 2.65 -14.65
N LEU A 156 -11.47 1.37 -14.33
CA LEU A 156 -10.43 0.34 -14.32
C LEU A 156 -10.92 -0.89 -15.08
N CYS A 157 -10.10 -1.47 -15.94
CA CYS A 157 -10.49 -2.65 -16.71
C CYS A 157 -9.35 -3.67 -16.77
N TYR A 158 -9.06 -4.28 -15.63
CA TYR A 158 -8.04 -5.32 -15.52
C TYR A 158 -8.43 -6.41 -14.52
N VAL A 159 -7.78 -7.56 -14.68
CA VAL A 159 -7.87 -8.70 -13.77
C VAL A 159 -6.47 -9.27 -13.54
N TYR A 160 -6.31 -9.98 -12.43
CA TYR A 160 -5.11 -10.77 -12.17
C TYR A 160 -5.35 -12.24 -12.51
N ASP A 161 -4.37 -12.85 -13.16
CA ASP A 161 -4.36 -14.28 -13.37
C ASP A 161 -4.33 -15.04 -12.03
N LYS A 162 -4.94 -16.22 -12.05
CA LYS A 162 -5.12 -17.10 -10.89
C LYS A 162 -3.84 -17.81 -10.51
#